data_AF-A0A7S0HUZ4-F1
#
_entry.id   AF-A0A7S0HUZ4-F1
#
_cell.length_a   1.000
_cell.length_b   1.000
_cell.length_c   1.000
_cell.angle_alpha   90.00
_cell.angle_beta   90.00
_cell.angle_gamma   90.00
#
_symmetry.space_group_name_H-M   'P 1'
#
loop_
_entity.id
_entity.type
_entity.pdbx_description
1 polymer ?
#
loop_
_entity_poly.entity_id
_entity_poly.type
_entity_poly.pdbx_seq_one_letter_code
_entity_poly.pdbx_strand_id
1 'polypeptide(L)'
;PSPPSSPLLTSPPTSPPSLPPSSLLSTFTTKDALKAAVQAYHADPTAATATYGPIADWDVSAITDMEDLYFNLQNFNAEISGWDTSSVTDMAYMFYGASA
;
A
#
# COMPACT_ATOMS: atom_id res chain seq x y z
N PRO A 1 23.18 47.80 20.74
CA PRO A 1 22.50 47.73 19.43
C PRO A 1 22.64 46.31 18.88
N SER A 2 21.57 45.54 18.98
CA SER A 2 21.44 44.22 18.35
C SER A 2 21.09 44.40 16.87
N PRO A 3 21.67 43.64 15.92
CA PRO A 3 20.99 43.34 14.68
C PRO A 3 19.89 42.29 14.91
N PRO A 4 18.83 42.29 14.09
CA PRO A 4 17.55 41.65 14.39
C PRO A 4 17.59 40.13 14.25
N SER A 5 16.78 39.45 15.07
CA SER A 5 16.41 38.05 14.90
C SER A 5 15.89 37.82 13.49
N SER A 6 16.58 36.96 12.73
CA SER A 6 16.09 36.49 11.43
C SER A 6 14.72 35.82 11.64
N PRO A 7 13.66 36.19 10.89
CA PRO A 7 12.49 35.35 10.80
C PRO A 7 12.88 34.12 9.96
N LEU A 8 12.94 32.95 10.61
CA LEU A 8 12.93 31.69 9.88
C LEU A 8 11.63 31.65 9.09
N LEU A 9 11.75 31.75 7.76
CA LEU A 9 10.64 31.59 6.84
C LEU A 9 9.93 30.27 7.14
N THR A 10 8.64 30.40 7.39
CA THR A 10 7.64 29.35 7.43
C THR A 10 7.80 28.39 6.25
N SER A 11 7.98 27.10 6.52
CA SER A 11 7.64 26.03 5.59
C SER A 11 7.06 24.89 6.44
N PRO A 12 5.73 24.80 6.51
CA PRO A 12 5.06 23.71 5.81
C PRO A 12 3.84 24.24 5.03
N PRO A 13 3.46 23.64 3.89
CA PRO A 13 3.22 22.21 3.77
C PRO A 13 4.08 21.57 2.68
N THR A 14 4.68 20.42 3.00
CA THR A 14 4.81 19.38 1.97
C THR A 14 3.39 19.06 1.55
N SER A 15 2.99 19.50 0.35
CA SER A 15 1.75 19.08 -0.27
C SER A 15 1.58 17.58 -0.05
N PRO A 16 0.46 17.10 0.51
CA PRO A 16 0.16 15.68 0.35
C PRO A 16 0.17 15.40 -1.16
N PRO A 17 0.74 14.27 -1.60
CA PRO A 17 0.67 13.91 -3.01
C PRO A 17 -0.79 14.02 -3.45
N SER A 18 -1.04 14.69 -4.58
CA SER A 18 -2.36 14.82 -5.15
C SER A 18 -2.93 13.41 -5.38
N LEU A 19 -3.70 12.92 -4.40
CA LEU A 19 -4.45 11.69 -4.53
C LEU A 19 -5.33 11.84 -5.78
N PRO A 20 -5.20 10.95 -6.79
CA PRO A 20 -6.09 10.99 -7.93
C PRO A 20 -7.53 10.78 -7.42
N PRO A 21 -8.53 11.33 -8.13
CA PRO A 21 -9.92 11.28 -7.71
C PRO A 21 -10.35 9.82 -7.62
N SER A 22 -10.73 9.42 -6.40
CA SER A 22 -11.32 8.16 -6.00
C SER A 22 -12.22 7.58 -7.07
N SER A 23 -11.65 6.76 -7.93
CA SER A 23 -12.37 6.03 -8.96
C SER A 23 -12.13 4.56 -8.67
N LEU A 24 -13.00 4.01 -7.81
CA LEU A 24 -13.09 2.58 -7.50
C LEU A 24 -11.82 1.96 -6.90
N LEU A 25 -11.23 2.59 -5.89
CA LEU A 25 -10.21 1.91 -5.09
C LEU A 25 -10.87 0.81 -4.25
N SER A 26 -10.36 -0.41 -4.36
CA SER A 26 -10.68 -1.45 -3.37
C SER A 26 -9.93 -1.12 -2.09
N THR A 27 -10.70 -0.81 -1.06
CA THR A 27 -10.19 -0.51 0.27
C THR A 27 -10.16 -1.80 1.07
N PHE A 28 -9.00 -2.11 1.64
CA PHE A 28 -8.82 -3.27 2.50
C PHE A 28 -8.60 -2.79 3.94
N THR A 29 -9.46 -3.23 4.85
CA THR A 29 -9.39 -2.90 6.28
C THR A 29 -8.94 -4.08 7.13
N THR A 30 -8.87 -5.28 6.55
CA THR A 30 -8.43 -6.50 7.24
C THR A 30 -7.39 -7.25 6.41
N LYS A 31 -6.44 -7.87 7.10
CA LYS A 31 -5.43 -8.76 6.50
C LYS A 31 -6.07 -9.84 5.64
N ASP A 32 -7.12 -10.48 6.13
CA ASP A 32 -7.78 -11.58 5.43
C ASP A 32 -8.39 -11.15 4.10
N ALA A 33 -9.01 -9.96 4.05
CA ALA A 33 -9.55 -9.42 2.80
C ALA A 33 -8.44 -9.12 1.80
N LEU A 34 -7.35 -8.49 2.26
CA LEU A 34 -6.19 -8.20 1.42
C LEU A 34 -5.51 -9.48 0.92
N LYS A 35 -5.32 -10.47 1.79
CA LYS A 35 -4.72 -11.77 1.45
C LYS A 35 -5.58 -12.53 0.45
N ALA A 36 -6.90 -12.55 0.62
CA ALA A 36 -7.82 -13.16 -0.33
C ALA A 36 -7.72 -12.49 -1.72
N ALA A 37 -7.61 -11.16 -1.76
CA ALA A 37 -7.44 -10.44 -3.02
C ALA A 37 -6.08 -10.73 -3.67
N VAL A 38 -4.99 -10.78 -2.92
CA VAL A 38 -3.66 -11.18 -3.43
C VAL A 38 -3.70 -12.60 -4.00
N GLN A 39 -4.34 -13.54 -3.30
CA GLN A 39 -4.50 -14.92 -3.79
C GLN A 39 -5.35 -14.98 -5.06
N ALA A 40 -6.43 -14.19 -5.14
CA ALA A 40 -7.22 -14.07 -6.35
C ALA A 40 -6.40 -13.50 -7.51
N TYR A 41 -5.55 -12.50 -7.26
CA TYR A 41 -4.65 -11.92 -8.26
C TYR A 41 -3.59 -12.92 -8.74
N HIS A 42 -3.06 -13.75 -7.85
CA HIS A 42 -2.15 -14.83 -8.22
C HIS A 42 -2.83 -15.91 -9.07
N ALA A 43 -4.07 -16.26 -8.74
CA ALA A 43 -4.85 -17.26 -9.47
C ALA A 43 -5.27 -16.76 -10.87
N ASP A 44 -5.78 -15.52 -10.94
CA ASP A 44 -6.14 -14.86 -12.19
C ASP A 44 -6.03 -13.32 -12.03
N PRO A 45 -4.93 -12.71 -12.54
CA PRO A 45 -4.73 -11.27 -12.43
C PRO A 45 -5.76 -10.47 -13.23
N THR A 46 -6.36 -11.04 -14.28
CA THR A 46 -7.37 -10.37 -15.10
C THR A 46 -8.68 -10.27 -14.34
N ALA A 47 -9.13 -11.38 -13.75
CA ALA A 47 -10.35 -11.41 -12.95
C ALA A 47 -10.20 -10.59 -11.66
N ALA A 48 -9.03 -10.65 -11.01
CA ALA A 48 -8.74 -9.83 -9.85
C ALA A 48 -8.73 -8.34 -10.18
N THR A 49 -8.14 -7.94 -11.32
CA THR A 49 -8.16 -6.53 -11.76
C THR A 49 -9.59 -6.06 -12.06
N ALA A 50 -10.46 -6.93 -12.60
CA ALA A 50 -11.86 -6.60 -12.84
C ALA A 50 -12.68 -6.47 -11.54
N THR A 51 -12.30 -7.20 -10.49
CA THR A 51 -13.03 -7.25 -9.20
C THR A 51 -12.54 -6.20 -8.22
N TYR A 52 -11.22 -6.10 -8.07
CA TYR A 52 -10.55 -5.27 -7.07
C TYR A 52 -9.87 -4.03 -7.65
N GLY A 53 -9.83 -3.89 -8.98
CA GLY A 53 -9.00 -2.89 -9.63
C GLY A 53 -7.53 -3.32 -9.69
N PRO A 54 -6.69 -2.51 -10.34
CA PRO A 54 -5.26 -2.77 -10.44
C PRO A 54 -4.63 -2.79 -9.05
N ILE A 55 -3.77 -3.78 -8.81
CA ILE A 55 -3.16 -4.02 -7.50
C ILE A 55 -2.33 -2.83 -6.99
N ALA A 56 -1.71 -2.05 -7.87
CA ALA A 56 -0.98 -0.83 -7.52
C ALA A 56 -1.85 0.24 -6.85
N ASP A 57 -3.16 0.22 -7.11
CA ASP A 57 -4.13 1.20 -6.61
C ASP A 57 -4.90 0.70 -5.37
N TRP A 58 -4.59 -0.49 -4.85
CA TRP A 58 -5.26 -1.00 -3.66
C TRP A 58 -4.97 -0.12 -2.44
N ASP A 59 -6.03 0.32 -1.77
CA ASP A 59 -5.91 1.12 -0.56
C ASP A 59 -5.76 0.18 0.65
N VAL A 60 -4.53 0.07 1.12
CA VAL A 60 -4.12 -0.72 2.29
C VAL A 60 -3.76 0.15 3.49
N SER A 61 -4.04 1.46 3.43
CA SER A 61 -3.66 2.44 4.46
C SER A 61 -4.29 2.17 5.84
N ALA A 62 -5.39 1.41 5.88
CA ALA A 62 -6.07 0.99 7.11
C ALA A 62 -5.54 -0.33 7.68
N ILE A 63 -4.67 -1.05 6.97
CA ILE A 63 -4.09 -2.32 7.41
C ILE A 63 -2.97 -2.04 8.40
N THR A 64 -3.02 -2.73 9.54
CA THR A 64 -1.96 -2.70 10.57
C THR A 64 -1.14 -4.00 10.59
N ASP A 65 -1.71 -5.10 10.13
CA ASP A 65 -1.10 -6.43 10.10
C ASP A 65 -1.04 -6.95 8.65
N MET A 66 0.16 -7.14 8.13
CA MET A 66 0.47 -7.74 6.83
C MET A 66 1.28 -9.04 6.97
N GLU A 67 1.17 -9.74 8.11
CA GLU A 67 1.88 -11.00 8.29
C GLU A 67 1.47 -12.03 7.21
N ASP A 68 2.42 -12.83 6.74
CA ASP A 68 2.16 -13.95 5.81
C ASP A 68 1.34 -13.61 4.56
N LEU A 69 1.36 -12.35 4.09
CA LEU A 69 0.52 -11.90 2.98
C LEU A 69 0.90 -12.56 1.65
N TYR A 70 2.21 -12.76 1.43
CA TYR A 70 2.81 -13.47 0.29
C TYR A 70 3.48 -14.78 0.70
N PHE A 71 3.06 -15.39 1.81
CA PHE A 71 3.64 -16.64 2.28
C PHE A 71 3.54 -17.74 1.19
N ASN A 72 4.68 -18.26 0.75
CA ASN A 72 4.82 -19.25 -0.32
C ASN A 72 4.18 -18.88 -1.68
N LEU A 73 3.93 -17.59 -1.95
CA LEU A 73 3.44 -17.12 -3.24
C LEU A 73 4.57 -17.09 -4.28
N GLN A 74 4.63 -18.12 -5.11
CA GLN A 74 5.60 -18.24 -6.21
C GLN A 74 5.16 -17.42 -7.42
N ASN A 75 6.11 -16.90 -8.20
CA ASN A 75 5.87 -16.16 -9.44
C ASN A 75 4.96 -14.91 -9.26
N PHE A 76 5.09 -14.22 -8.14
CA PHE A 76 4.38 -12.98 -7.89
C PHE A 76 5.23 -11.78 -8.31
N ASN A 77 4.83 -11.11 -9.40
CA ASN A 77 5.55 -9.96 -9.98
C ASN A 77 4.63 -8.73 -10.17
N ALA A 78 3.83 -8.42 -9.15
CA ALA A 78 2.96 -7.26 -9.19
C ALA A 78 3.65 -6.00 -8.65
N GLU A 79 3.32 -4.84 -9.23
CA GLU A 79 3.72 -3.54 -8.70
C GLU A 79 2.87 -3.19 -7.46
N ILE A 80 3.51 -3.21 -6.29
CA ILE A 80 2.94 -2.82 -5.00
C ILE A 80 3.62 -1.57 -4.42
N SER A 81 4.41 -0.89 -5.23
CA SER A 81 5.17 0.31 -4.83
C SER A 81 4.28 1.50 -4.44
N GLY A 82 3.02 1.50 -4.88
CA GLY A 82 2.01 2.51 -4.54
C GLY A 82 1.28 2.29 -3.21
N TRP A 83 1.52 1.16 -2.52
CA TRP A 83 0.81 0.85 -1.29
C TRP A 83 1.23 1.74 -0.12
N ASP A 84 0.25 2.40 0.51
CA ASP A 84 0.48 3.12 1.76
C ASP A 84 0.55 2.13 2.93
N THR A 85 1.78 1.80 3.33
CA THR A 85 2.07 0.91 4.47
C THR A 85 2.37 1.67 5.76
N SER A 86 2.07 2.96 5.84
CA SER A 86 2.42 3.80 6.99
C SER A 86 1.75 3.37 8.31
N SER A 87 0.58 2.73 8.23
CA SER A 87 -0.15 2.18 9.38
C SER A 87 0.29 0.76 9.77
N VAL A 88 1.09 0.09 8.94
CA VAL A 88 1.47 -1.30 9.15
C VAL A 88 2.47 -1.41 10.29
N THR A 89 2.13 -2.22 11.29
CA THR A 89 2.96 -2.49 12.47
C THR A 89 3.56 -3.88 12.45
N ASP A 90 2.96 -4.82 11.71
CA ASP A 90 3.46 -6.19 11.55
C ASP A 90 3.61 -6.57 10.07
N MET A 91 4.80 -7.01 9.69
CA MET A 91 5.15 -7.52 8.35
C MET A 91 5.86 -8.88 8.43
N ALA A 92 5.70 -9.60 9.55
CA ALA A 92 6.37 -10.88 9.76
C ALA A 92 6.03 -11.87 8.65
N TYR A 93 7.05 -12.56 8.12
CA TYR A 93 6.91 -13.59 7.08
C TYR A 93 6.17 -13.15 5.80
N MET A 94 5.97 -11.84 5.59
CA MET A 94 5.17 -11.31 4.48
C MET A 94 5.62 -11.88 3.13
N PHE A 95 6.92 -11.99 2.87
CA PHE A 95 7.48 -12.58 1.64
C PHE A 95 8.20 -13.92 1.86
N TYR A 96 7.92 -14.61 2.98
CA TYR A 96 8.60 -15.85 3.29
C TYR A 96 8.25 -16.92 2.25
N GLY A 97 9.27 -17.42 1.55
CA GLY A 97 9.10 -18.39 0.47
C GLY A 97 8.52 -17.82 -0.82
N ALA A 98 8.31 -16.50 -0.94
CA ALA A 98 7.86 -15.88 -2.17
C ALA A 98 8.97 -15.85 -3.24
N SER A 99 8.58 -15.92 -4.52
CA SER A 99 9.50 -15.75 -5.66
C SER A 99 8.86 -14.89 -6.74
N ALA A 100 9.70 -14.19 -7.52
CA ALA A 100 9.30 -13.36 -8.65
C ALA A 100 9.32 -14.17 -9.96
#